data_AF-A0A6I9NU51-F1
#
_entry.id   AF-A0A6I9NU51-F1
#
_cell.length_a   1.000
_cell.length_b   1.000
_cell.length_c   1.000
_cell.angle_alpha   90.00
_cell.angle_beta   90.00
_cell.angle_gamma   90.00
#
_symmetry.space_group_name_H-M   'P 1'
#
loop_
_entity.id
_entity.type
_entity.pdbx_description
1 polymer ?
#
loop_
_entity_poly.entity_id
_entity_poly.type
_entity_poly.pdbx_seq_one_letter_code
_entity_poly.pdbx_strand_id
1 'polypeptide(L)' 'KGKTTLLKHIANRALSIPPNIDVLLCEQEVVADDTPAVQAVLKADTKRLKLMEEERQLQALLEKGEDSVADRLDKVQKLT' A
#
# COMPACT_ATOMS: atom_id res chain seq x y z
N LYS A 1 -29.28 -11.04 2.25
CA LYS A 1 -28.93 -10.00 1.25
C LYS A 1 -28.11 -8.82 1.80
N GLY A 2 -27.72 -8.79 3.09
CA GLY A 2 -26.99 -7.64 3.67
C GLY A 2 -25.49 -7.85 3.96
N LYS A 3 -24.94 -9.05 3.79
CA LYS A 3 -23.54 -9.37 4.18
C LYS A 3 -22.53 -8.60 3.33
N THR A 4 -22.68 -8.64 2.00
CA THR A 4 -21.81 -7.91 1.07
C THR A 4 -21.95 -6.39 1.24
N THR A 5 -23.16 -5.89 1.47
CA THR A 5 -23.41 -4.46 1.72
C THR A 5 -22.71 -4.00 2.99
N LEU A 6 -22.79 -4.78 4.08
CA LEU A 6 -22.10 -4.48 5.33
C LEU A 6 -20.58 -4.47 5.14
N LEU A 7 -20.01 -5.47 4.46
CA LEU A 7 -18.58 -5.53 4.16
C LEU A 7 -18.11 -4.33 3.32
N LYS A 8 -18.88 -3.90 2.32
CA LYS A 8 -18.60 -2.69 1.53
C LYS A 8 -18.64 -1.42 2.38
N HIS A 9 -19.57 -1.32 3.33
CA HIS A 9 -19.64 -0.15 4.23
C HIS A 9 -18.45 -0.10 5.19
N ILE A 10 -17.97 -1.25 5.67
CA ILE A 10 -16.77 -1.34 6.52
C ILE A 10 -15.52 -0.95 5.72
N ALA A 11 -15.37 -1.44 4.49
CA ALA A 11 -14.26 -1.12 3.59
C ALA A 11 -14.18 0.38 3.24
N ASN A 12 -15.34 0.97 2.92
CA ASN A 12 -15.45 2.37 2.54
C ASN A 12 -15.42 3.32 3.74
N ARG A 13 -15.14 2.83 4.95
CA ARG A 13 -15.22 3.60 6.22
C ARG A 13 -16.55 4.37 6.37
N ALA A 14 -17.63 3.85 5.79
CA ALA A 14 -18.99 4.41 5.94
C ALA A 14 -19.55 4.14 7.35
N LEU A 15 -18.91 3.23 8.09
CA LEU A 15 -19.05 3.05 9.53
C LEU A 15 -17.83 3.65 10.22
N SER A 16 -18.01 4.19 11.43
CA SER A 16 -16.91 4.79 12.22
C SER A 16 -15.87 3.74 12.63
N ILE A 17 -14.91 3.47 11.74
CA ILE A 17 -13.74 2.62 12.01
C ILE A 17 -12.59 3.52 12.46
N PRO A 18 -11.99 3.26 13.64
CA PRO A 18 -10.83 3.98 14.12
C PRO A 18 -9.72 4.12 13.05
N PRO A 19 -9.00 5.25 13.01
CA PRO A 19 -7.99 5.52 11.98
C PRO A 19 -6.76 4.59 12.07
N ASN A 20 -6.55 3.95 13.22
CA ASN A 20 -5.45 3.01 13.47
C ASN A 20 -5.74 1.58 12.95
N ILE A 21 -6.92 1.31 12.40
CA ILE A 21 -7.27 0.01 11.82
C ILE A 21 -7.30 0.16 10.31
N ASP A 22 -6.44 -0.58 9.64
CA ASP A 22 -6.47 -0.74 8.19
C ASP A 22 -7.44 -1.84 7.80
N VAL A 23 -8.42 -1.49 6.99
CA VAL A 23 -9.44 -2.42 6.48
C VAL A 23 -9.18 -2.59 4.99
N LEU A 24 -8.75 -3.78 4.60
CA LEU A 24 -8.68 -4.18 3.20
C LEU A 24 -9.83 -5.15 2.92
N LEU A 25 -10.81 -4.74 2.12
CA LEU A 25 -11.84 -5.64 1.64
C LEU A 25 -11.33 -6.36 0.40
N CYS A 26 -11.04 -7.65 0.56
CA CYS A 26 -10.79 -8.53 -0.57
C CYS A 26 -12.14 -8.89 -1.22
N GLU A 27 -12.52 -8.19 -2.29
CA GLU A 27 -13.61 -8.66 -3.15
C GLU A 27 -13.17 -9.99 -3.79
N GLN A 28 -14.06 -10.97 -3.72
CA GLN A 28 -13.73 -12.37 -3.86
C GLN A 28 -13.52 -12.79 -5.31
N GLU A 29 -12.47 -12.28 -5.95
CA GLU A 29 -11.89 -12.80 -7.19
C GLU A 29 -10.37 -12.57 -7.17
N VAL A 30 -9.62 -13.49 -6.55
CA VAL A 30 -8.23 -13.67 -7.00
C VAL A 30 -8.35 -14.27 -8.39
N VAL A 31 -8.12 -13.46 -9.41
CA VAL A 31 -7.79 -13.97 -10.74
C VAL A 31 -6.65 -14.94 -10.52
N ALA A 32 -6.85 -16.22 -10.82
CA ALA A 32 -5.82 -17.23 -10.71
C ALA A 32 -4.77 -16.93 -11.78
N ASP A 33 -3.85 -16.03 -11.45
CA ASP A 33 -2.63 -15.78 -12.20
C ASP A 33 -1.48 -16.54 -11.52
N ASP A 34 -0.34 -16.66 -12.20
CA ASP A 34 0.82 -17.35 -11.67
C ASP A 34 1.50 -16.58 -10.51
N THR A 35 0.89 -15.51 -9.97
CA THR A 35 1.43 -14.79 -8.82
C THR A 35 1.37 -15.70 -7.59
N PRO A 36 2.51 -16.03 -6.97
CA PRO A 36 2.52 -16.82 -5.74
C PRO A 36 1.68 -16.17 -4.65
N ALA A 37 1.00 -16.97 -3.81
CA ALA A 37 0.17 -16.45 -2.72
C ALA A 37 0.93 -15.46 -1.81
N VAL A 38 2.22 -15.70 -1.58
CA VAL A 38 3.10 -14.78 -0.84
C VAL A 38 3.25 -13.42 -1.54
N GLN A 39 3.36 -13.40 -2.87
CA GLN A 39 3.44 -12.17 -3.65
C GLN A 39 2.09 -11.44 -3.67
N ALA A 40 0.96 -12.15 -3.72
CA ALA A 40 -0.35 -11.54 -3.60
C ALA A 40 -0.56 -10.86 -2.23
N VAL A 41 -0.10 -11.50 -1.16
CA VAL A 41 -0.13 -10.93 0.20
C VAL A 41 0.83 -9.74 0.34
N LEU A 42 2.04 -9.80 -0.23
CA LEU A 42 2.96 -8.67 -0.25
C LEU A 42 2.41 -7.49 -1.08
N LYS A 43 1.71 -7.75 -2.18
CA LYS A 43 1.03 -6.72 -2.98
C LYS A 43 -0.12 -6.05 -2.23
N ALA A 44 -0.74 -6.74 -1.27
CA ALA A 44 -1.77 -6.16 -0.42
C ALA A 44 -1.22 -5.08 0.54
N ASP A 45 0.09 -5.10 0.83
CA ASP A 45 0.76 -4.04 1.58
C ASP A 45 1.01 -2.81 0.70
N THR A 46 -0.07 -2.07 0.47
CA THR A 46 -0.04 -0.82 -0.31
C THR A 46 0.87 0.24 0.28
N LYS A 47 1.15 0.20 1.59
CA LYS A 47 2.05 1.14 2.25
C LYS A 47 3.49 0.84 1.88
N ARG A 48 3.89 -0.44 1.96
CA ARG A 48 5.22 -0.90 1.52
C ARG A 48 5.45 -0.61 0.04
N LEU A 49 4.47 -0.90 -0.82
CA LEU A 49 4.60 -0.62 -2.26
C LEU A 49 4.80 0.88 -2.55
N LYS A 50 4.08 1.75 -1.84
CA LYS A 50 4.24 3.20 -1.98
C LYS A 50 5.61 3.67 -1.52
N LEU A 51 6.12 3.15 -0.40
CA LEU A 51 7.44 3.51 0.11
C LEU A 51 8.56 3.06 -0.85
N MET A 52 8.46 1.86 -1.42
CA MET A 52 9.43 1.37 -2.41
C MET A 52 9.42 2.20 -3.70
N GLU A 53 8.24 2.61 -4.19
CA GLU A 53 8.16 3.49 -5.37
C GLU A 53 8.65 4.90 -5.06
N GLU A 54 8.35 5.43 -3.87
CA GLU A 54 8.88 6.71 -3.39
C GLU A 54 10.41 6.66 -3.31
N GLU A 55 11.00 5.59 -2.76
CA GLU A 55 12.45 5.40 -2.70
C GLU A 55 13.08 5.46 -4.10
N ARG A 56 12.52 4.71 -5.05
CA ARG A 56 13.00 4.66 -6.44
C ARG A 56 12.95 6.04 -7.11
N GLN A 57 11.90 6.81 -6.87
CA GLN A 57 11.76 8.17 -7.41
C GLN A 57 12.78 9.11 -6.79
N LEU A 58 12.97 9.06 -5.47
CA LEU A 58 13.93 9.90 -4.76
C LEU A 58 15.37 9.56 -5.18
N GLN A 59 15.71 8.29 -5.36
CA GLN A 59 17.02 7.89 -5.92
C GLN A 59 17.23 8.48 -7.32
N ALA A 60 16.24 8.40 -8.20
CA ALA A 60 16.35 8.96 -9.55
C ALA A 60 16.46 10.50 -9.57
N LEU A 61 15.89 11.19 -8.59
CA LEU A 61 16.05 12.65 -8.44
C LEU A 61 17.43 13.01 -7.88
N LEU A 62 17.94 12.21 -6.93
CA LEU A 62 19.28 12.36 -6.38
C LEU A 62 20.35 12.15 -7.47
N GLU A 63 20.19 11.15 -8.33
CA GLU A 63 21.06 10.93 -9.50
C GLU A 63 21.04 12.09 -10.50
N LYS A 64 19.94 12.86 -10.54
CA LYS A 64 19.81 14.08 -11.36
C LYS A 64 20.38 15.34 -10.68
N GLY A 65 20.90 15.22 -9.45
CA GLY A 65 21.55 16.31 -8.71
C GLY A 65 20.60 17.12 -7.83
N GLU A 66 19.40 16.63 -7.50
CA GLU A 66 18.56 17.24 -6.47
C GLU A 66 18.98 16.76 -5.06
N ASP A 67 19.94 17.44 -4.44
CA ASP A 67 20.40 17.08 -3.08
C ASP A 67 19.34 17.28 -1.99
N SER A 68 18.29 18.07 -2.29
CA SER A 68 17.17 18.33 -1.36
C SER A 68 16.33 17.08 -1.06
N VAL A 69 16.42 16.03 -1.90
CA VAL A 69 15.69 14.78 -1.69
C VAL A 69 16.44 13.77 -0.82
N ALA A 70 17.71 14.01 -0.50
CA ALA A 70 18.56 13.09 0.27
C ALA A 70 18.00 12.78 1.68
N ASP A 71 17.54 13.82 2.39
CA ASP A 71 16.94 13.68 3.73
C ASP A 71 15.61 12.90 3.70
N ARG A 72 14.87 13.01 2.60
CA ARG A 72 13.61 12.27 2.42
C ARG A 72 13.92 10.82 2.07
N LEU A 73 14.93 10.57 1.24
CA LEU A 73 15.38 9.24 0.87
C LEU A 73 15.83 8.43 2.10
N ASP A 74 16.67 9.02 2.97
CA ASP A 74 17.12 8.37 4.22
C ASP A 74 15.94 8.00 5.13
N LYS A 75 14.93 8.86 5.23
CA LYS A 75 13.71 8.56 6.01
C LYS A 75 12.90 7.42 5.41
N VAL A 76 12.76 7.37 4.09
CA VAL A 76 12.02 6.30 3.40
C VAL A 76 12.76 4.96 3.55
N GLN A 77 14.08 4.95 3.44
CA GLN A 77 14.92 3.75 3.65
C GLN A 77 14.81 3.19 5.06
N LYS A 78 14.67 4.05 6.08
CA LYS A 78 14.46 3.60 7.47
C LYS A 78 13.06 3.04 7.74
N LEU A 79 12.10 3.31 6.87
CA LEU A 79 10.70 2.92 7.02
C LEU A 79 10.31 1.71 6.15
N THR A 80 11.21 1.27 5.27
CA THR A 80 11.01 0.15 4.33
C THR A 80 11.64 -1.13 4.89
#